data_AF-A0A7S3AZJ8-F1
#
_entry.id   AF-A0A7S3AZJ8-F1
#
_cell.length_a   1.000
_cell.length_b   1.000
_cell.length_c   1.000
_cell.angle_alpha   90.00
_cell.angle_beta   90.00
_cell.angle_gamma   90.00
#
_symmetry.space_group_name_H-M   'P 1'
#
loop_
_entity.id
_entity.type
_entity.pdbx_description
1 polymer ?
#
loop_
_entity_poly.entity_id
_entity_poly.type
_entity_poly.pdbx_seq_one_letter_code
_entity_poly.pdbx_strand_id
1 'polypeptide(L)'
;VMAVLAGLSCAAVHRLRCCKQRTSKQTKAEWEALSSLMSHHSAHKEYRAALAQQRRLPPFIPYLGVHLTDLTFIGEGNKDRVGGKINLGKRQQVHAAISSCLAGRTERFSFT
;
A
#
# COMPACT_ATOMS: atom_id res chain seq x y z
N VAL A 1 4.83 -4.28 -6.78
CA VAL A 1 5.81 -4.60 -5.71
C VAL A 1 5.25 -5.61 -4.71
N MET A 2 4.20 -5.29 -3.94
CA MET A 2 3.68 -6.16 -2.87
C MET A 2 3.42 -7.61 -3.28
N ALA A 3 2.70 -7.85 -4.39
CA ALA A 3 2.36 -9.20 -4.84
C ALA A 3 3.60 -10.08 -5.10
N VAL A 4 4.67 -9.49 -5.64
CA VAL A 4 5.94 -10.20 -5.90
C VAL A 4 6.65 -10.55 -4.59
N LEU A 5 6.74 -9.59 -3.65
CA LEU A 5 7.31 -9.84 -2.33
C LEU A 5 6.53 -10.91 -1.58
N ALA A 6 5.20 -10.86 -1.61
CA ALA A 6 4.34 -11.85 -0.99
C ALA A 6 4.53 -13.24 -1.61
N GLY A 7 4.60 -13.33 -2.95
CA GLY A 7 4.87 -14.57 -3.66
C GLY A 7 6.22 -15.19 -3.31
N LEU A 8 7.28 -14.39 -3.24
CA LEU A 8 8.61 -14.85 -2.86
C LEU A 8 8.75 -15.17 -1.36
N SER A 9 7.93 -14.54 -0.52
CA SER A 9 7.85 -14.81 0.93
C SER A 9 6.93 -15.97 1.28
N CYS A 10 6.17 -16.52 0.33
CA CYS A 10 5.27 -17.63 0.62
C CYS A 10 6.04 -18.85 1.12
N ALA A 11 5.40 -19.68 1.95
CA ALA A 11 6.06 -20.83 2.60
C ALA A 11 6.74 -21.78 1.59
N ALA A 12 6.15 -21.93 0.40
CA ALA A 12 6.67 -22.81 -0.65
C ALA A 12 8.01 -22.34 -1.24
N VAL A 13 8.17 -21.02 -1.44
CA VAL A 13 9.43 -20.42 -1.92
C VAL A 13 10.39 -20.20 -0.76
N HIS A 14 9.86 -19.79 0.40
CA HIS A 14 10.66 -19.43 1.57
C HIS A 14 11.57 -20.57 2.04
N ARG A 15 11.10 -21.82 1.96
CA ARG A 15 11.84 -23.02 2.39
C ARG A 15 13.01 -23.41 1.48
N LEU A 16 13.13 -22.84 0.28
CA LEU A 16 14.20 -23.16 -0.69
C LEU A 16 15.55 -22.53 -0.29
N ARG A 17 16.13 -23.01 0.81
CA ARG A 17 17.37 -22.46 1.40
C ARG A 17 18.54 -22.45 0.42
N CYS A 18 18.73 -23.54 -0.34
CA CYS A 18 19.81 -23.65 -1.32
C CYS A 18 19.73 -22.59 -2.42
N CYS A 19 18.54 -22.28 -2.92
CA CYS A 19 18.34 -21.23 -3.92
C CYS A 19 18.70 -19.85 -3.36
N LYS A 20 18.24 -19.53 -2.14
CA LYS A 20 18.53 -18.26 -1.46
C LYS A 20 20.03 -18.06 -1.16
N GLN A 21 20.74 -19.14 -0.82
CA GLN A 21 22.18 -19.08 -0.60
C GLN A 21 22.94 -18.68 -1.87
N ARG A 22 22.49 -19.18 -3.02
CA ARG A 22 23.08 -18.91 -4.35
C ARG A 22 22.73 -17.54 -4.93
N THR A 23 21.78 -16.81 -4.34
CA THR A 23 21.44 -15.45 -4.74
C THR A 23 22.57 -14.46 -4.40
N SER A 24 22.84 -13.52 -5.30
CA SER A 24 23.90 -12.50 -5.14
C SER A 24 23.65 -11.63 -3.89
N LYS A 25 24.73 -11.02 -3.37
CA LYS A 25 24.62 -10.05 -2.26
C LYS A 25 23.77 -8.84 -2.66
N GLN A 26 23.89 -8.36 -3.90
CA GLN A 26 23.13 -7.24 -4.43
C GLN A 26 21.62 -7.51 -4.40
N THR A 27 21.18 -8.65 -4.93
CA THR A 27 19.75 -9.00 -4.97
C THR A 27 19.18 -9.17 -3.56
N LYS A 28 19.98 -9.66 -2.60
CA LYS A 28 19.56 -9.72 -1.18
C LYS A 28 19.36 -8.33 -0.57
N ALA A 29 20.22 -7.36 -0.91
CA ALA A 29 20.06 -5.98 -0.46
C ALA A 29 18.82 -5.30 -1.08
N GLU A 30 18.59 -5.50 -2.38
CA GLU A 30 17.38 -5.00 -3.06
C GLU A 30 16.11 -5.61 -2.46
N TRP A 31 16.12 -6.91 -2.16
CA TRP A 31 15.04 -7.59 -1.47
C TRP A 31 14.72 -6.95 -0.11
N GLU A 32 15.75 -6.69 0.69
CA GLU A 32 15.59 -6.08 2.02
C GLU A 32 15.01 -4.67 1.92
N ALA A 33 15.52 -3.86 0.99
CA ALA A 33 15.02 -2.50 0.75
C ALA A 33 13.54 -2.50 0.33
N LEU A 34 13.15 -3.39 -0.59
CA LEU A 34 11.75 -3.53 -1.02
C LEU A 34 10.85 -4.05 0.12
N SER A 35 11.36 -4.96 0.95
CA SER A 35 10.66 -5.51 2.11
C SER A 35 10.43 -4.46 3.19
N SER A 36 11.43 -3.62 3.48
CA SER A 36 11.29 -2.48 4.39
C SER A 36 10.23 -1.51 3.89
N LEU A 37 10.35 -1.09 2.62
CA LEU A 37 9.40 -0.17 1.99
C LEU A 37 7.94 -0.63 2.13
N MET A 38 7.69 -1.93 1.94
CA MET A 38 6.35 -2.52 2.00
C MET A 38 5.95 -3.05 3.38
N SER A 39 6.78 -2.82 4.42
CA SER A 39 6.54 -3.30 5.77
C SER A 39 5.16 -2.89 6.31
N HIS A 40 4.53 -3.81 7.04
CA HIS A 40 3.27 -3.56 7.73
C HIS A 40 3.44 -2.70 9.01
N HIS A 41 4.68 -2.46 9.44
CA HIS A 41 4.98 -1.71 10.66
C HIS A 41 4.35 -0.30 10.66
N SER A 42 3.78 0.10 11.81
CA SER A 42 3.06 1.36 11.99
C SER A 42 2.05 1.65 10.87
N ALA A 43 1.23 0.65 10.52
CA ALA A 43 0.20 0.75 9.48
C ALA A 43 0.76 1.22 8.12
N HIS A 44 1.86 0.60 7.69
CA HIS A 44 2.53 0.90 6.42
C HIS A 44 3.13 2.31 6.32
N LYS A 45 3.78 2.79 7.39
CA LYS A 45 4.34 4.16 7.46
C LYS A 45 5.29 4.48 6.31
N GLU A 46 6.24 3.59 6.02
CA GLU A 46 7.24 3.79 4.96
C GLU A 46 6.59 3.85 3.57
N TYR A 47 5.73 2.87 3.27
CA TYR A 47 4.93 2.86 2.05
C TYR A 47 4.08 4.12 1.90
N ARG A 48 3.41 4.59 2.95
CA ARG A 48 2.59 5.81 2.91
C ARG A 48 3.42 7.06 2.63
N ALA A 49 4.62 7.15 3.21
CA ALA A 49 5.54 8.25 2.94
C ALA A 49 6.00 8.25 1.47
N ALA A 50 6.36 7.08 0.94
CA ALA A 50 6.71 6.93 -0.47
C ALA A 50 5.53 7.27 -1.40
N LEU A 51 4.31 6.80 -1.07
CA LEU A 51 3.10 7.12 -1.81
C LEU A 51 2.82 8.63 -1.81
N ALA A 52 3.02 9.32 -0.69
CA ALA A 52 2.83 10.76 -0.60
C ALA A 52 3.77 11.55 -1.53
N GLN A 53 4.99 11.07 -1.73
CA GLN A 53 5.92 11.63 -2.70
C GLN A 53 5.46 11.34 -4.14
N GLN A 54 5.04 10.10 -4.42
CA GLN A 54 4.56 9.67 -5.74
C GLN A 54 3.26 10.35 -6.19
N ARG A 55 2.44 10.85 -5.27
CA ARG A 55 1.20 11.59 -5.61
C ARG A 55 1.44 12.81 -6.50
N ARG A 56 2.64 13.38 -6.51
CA ARG A 56 3.00 14.52 -7.37
C ARG A 56 3.42 14.11 -8.78
N LEU A 57 3.57 12.81 -9.03
CA LEU A 57 4.12 12.22 -10.25
C LEU A 57 3.20 11.08 -10.75
N PRO A 58 1.95 11.37 -11.15
CA PRO A 58 1.15 10.38 -11.87
C PRO A 58 1.82 9.99 -13.20
N PRO A 59 1.53 8.81 -13.77
CA PRO A 59 0.63 7.77 -13.25
C PRO A 59 1.32 6.78 -12.29
N PHE A 60 0.59 6.30 -11.27
CA PHE A 60 1.09 5.27 -10.35
C PHE A 60 -0.04 4.32 -9.90
N ILE A 61 0.33 3.12 -9.47
CA ILE A 61 -0.60 2.10 -8.93
C ILE A 61 -0.38 1.95 -7.43
N PRO A 62 -1.29 2.40 -6.56
CA PRO A 62 -1.18 2.18 -5.12
C PRO A 62 -1.50 0.73 -4.75
N TYR A 63 -0.90 0.25 -3.66
CA TYR A 63 -1.32 -0.97 -3.00
C TYR A 63 -2.70 -0.78 -2.33
N LEU A 64 -3.72 -1.38 -2.95
CA LEU A 64 -5.11 -1.21 -2.55
C LEU A 64 -5.40 -1.65 -1.11
N GLY A 65 -4.70 -2.66 -0.61
CA GLY A 65 -4.93 -3.21 0.73
C GLY A 65 -4.78 -2.18 1.85
N VAL A 66 -3.91 -1.18 1.69
CA VAL A 66 -3.74 -0.08 2.65
C VAL A 66 -4.98 0.82 2.67
N HIS A 67 -5.48 1.20 1.49
CA HIS A 67 -6.66 2.06 1.38
C HIS A 67 -7.95 1.35 1.80
N LEU A 68 -8.08 0.05 1.51
CA LEU A 68 -9.21 -0.75 1.97
C LEU A 68 -9.21 -0.88 3.49
N THR A 69 -8.04 -1.12 4.09
CA THR A 69 -7.89 -1.13 5.56
C THR A 69 -8.32 0.21 6.18
N ASP A 70 -7.91 1.33 5.58
CA ASP A 70 -8.34 2.67 6.03
C ASP A 70 -9.87 2.83 5.96
N LEU A 71 -10.48 2.40 4.85
CA LEU A 71 -11.93 2.47 4.68
C LEU A 71 -12.68 1.58 5.69
N THR A 72 -12.15 0.40 6.01
CA THR A 72 -12.69 -0.47 7.06
C THR A 72 -12.62 0.24 8.42
N PHE A 73 -11.46 0.79 8.80
CA PHE A 73 -11.30 1.51 10.06
C PHE A 73 -12.20 2.75 10.15
N ILE A 74 -12.36 3.52 9.08
CA ILE A 74 -13.28 4.67 9.05
C ILE A 74 -14.74 4.18 9.18
N GLY A 75 -15.07 3.09 8.48
CA GLY A 75 -16.39 2.48 8.45
C GLY A 75 -16.86 2.01 9.83
N GLU A 76 -16.01 1.26 10.51
CA GLU A 76 -16.27 0.66 11.82
C GLU A 76 -16.05 1.64 12.98
N GLY A 77 -15.08 2.54 12.86
CA GLY A 77 -14.71 3.48 13.92
C GLY A 77 -15.62 4.71 14.04
N ASN A 78 -16.41 5.03 13.01
CA ASN A 78 -17.25 6.24 12.99
C ASN A 78 -18.70 5.91 12.65
N LYS A 79 -19.64 6.44 13.44
CA LYS A 79 -21.09 6.34 13.14
C LYS A 79 -21.45 7.13 11.88
N ASP A 80 -22.36 6.61 11.07
CA ASP A 80 -22.88 7.30 9.88
C ASP A 80 -23.71 8.54 10.21
N ARG A 81 -24.31 8.56 11.40
CA ARG A 81 -25.14 9.66 11.90
C ARG A 81 -24.78 10.01 13.34
N VAL A 82 -24.79 11.30 13.66
CA VAL A 82 -24.57 11.85 15.00
C VAL A 82 -25.69 12.84 15.29
N GLY A 83 -26.44 12.63 16.38
CA GLY A 83 -27.62 13.45 16.71
C GLY A 83 -28.69 13.44 15.61
N GLY A 84 -28.92 12.30 14.95
CA GLY A 84 -29.89 12.15 13.85
C GLY A 84 -29.45 12.74 12.49
N LYS A 85 -28.39 13.55 12.47
CA LYS A 85 -27.83 14.17 11.26
C LYS A 85 -26.70 13.32 10.66
N ILE A 86 -26.42 13.49 9.37
CA ILE A 86 -25.32 12.81 8.68
C ILE A 86 -23.98 13.24 9.28
N ASN A 87 -23.11 12.28 9.57
CA ASN A 87 -21.75 12.56 10.01
C ASN A 87 -20.88 12.98 8.81
N LEU A 88 -20.79 14.30 8.56
CA LEU A 88 -19.95 14.84 7.49
C LEU A 88 -18.46 14.57 7.69
N GLY A 89 -17.99 14.48 8.93
CA GLY A 89 -16.60 14.13 9.24
C GLY A 89 -16.22 12.75 8.72
N LYS A 90 -17.09 11.74 8.93
CA LYS A 90 -16.91 10.40 8.35
C LYS A 90 -16.87 10.47 6.82
N ARG A 91 -17.78 11.22 6.20
CA ARG A 91 -17.84 11.35 4.72
C ARG A 91 -16.59 12.00 4.16
N GLN A 92 -16.04 13.02 4.83
CA GLN A 92 -14.79 13.66 4.44
C GLN A 92 -13.59 12.70 4.53
N GLN A 93 -13.52 11.88 5.58
CA GLN A 93 -12.46 10.86 5.72
C GLN A 93 -12.53 9.80 4.62
N VAL A 94 -13.74 9.28 4.35
CA VAL A 94 -13.97 8.33 3.24
C VAL A 94 -13.56 8.94 1.90
N HIS A 95 -13.99 10.17 1.63
CA HIS A 95 -13.59 10.90 0.42
C HIS A 95 -12.07 11.03 0.32
N ALA A 96 -11.37 11.42 1.40
CA ALA A 96 -9.92 11.56 1.40
C ALA A 96 -9.21 10.24 1.06
N ALA A 97 -9.67 9.11 1.60
CA ALA A 97 -9.11 7.78 1.31
C ALA A 97 -9.32 7.39 -0.16
N ILE A 98 -10.52 7.59 -0.71
CA ILE A 98 -10.84 7.29 -2.12
C ILE A 98 -10.04 8.20 -3.06
N SER A 99 -10.07 9.51 -2.83
CA SER A 99 -9.38 10.49 -3.68
C SER A 99 -7.87 10.26 -3.68
N SER A 100 -7.29 9.87 -2.53
CA SER A 100 -5.90 9.41 -2.47
C SER A 100 -5.62 8.22 -3.40
N CYS A 101 -6.48 7.20 -3.36
CA CYS A 101 -6.29 5.99 -4.15
C CYS A 101 -6.42 6.26 -5.66
N LEU A 102 -7.31 7.19 -6.04
CA LEU A 102 -7.57 7.53 -7.43
C LEU A 102 -6.58 8.55 -8.02
N ALA A 103 -5.74 9.18 -7.19
CA ALA A 103 -4.81 10.22 -7.63
C ALA A 103 -3.84 9.77 -8.74
N GLY A 104 -3.49 8.48 -8.80
CA GLY A 104 -2.60 7.94 -9.84
C GLY A 104 -3.25 7.76 -11.21
N ARG A 105 -4.57 7.95 -11.34
CA ARG A 105 -5.33 7.75 -12.58
C ARG A 105 -5.34 8.98 -13.50
N THR A 106 -4.80 10.11 -13.08
CA THR A 106 -4.89 11.37 -13.85
C THR A 106 -4.16 11.32 -15.20
N GLU A 107 -3.16 10.44 -15.33
CA GLU A 107 -2.37 10.25 -16.54
C GLU A 107 -2.35 8.78 -16.99
N ARG A 108 -1.96 8.53 -18.25
CA ARG A 108 -1.82 7.17 -18.78
C ARG A 108 -0.37 6.71 -18.67
N PHE A 109 -0.17 5.44 -18.35
CA PHE A 109 1.15 4.83 -18.41
C PHE A 109 1.67 4.81 -19.85
N SER A 110 2.93 5.22 -20.03
CA SER A 110 3.68 5.00 -21.28
C SER A 110 4.48 3.72 -21.12
N PHE A 111 4.14 2.71 -21.91
CA PHE A 111 4.95 1.51 -22.07
C PHE A 111 5.43 1.50 -23.51
N THR A 112 6.75 1.56 -23.71
CA THR A 112 7.40 1.50 -25.01
C THR A 112 8.10 0.16 -25.15
#